data_AF-A0A2V7V459-F1
#
_entry.id   AF-A0A2V7V459-F1
#
_cell.length_a   1.000
_cell.length_b   1.000
_cell.length_c   1.000
_cell.angle_alpha   90.00
_cell.angle_beta   90.00
_cell.angle_gamma   90.00
#
_symmetry.space_group_name_H-M   'P 1'
#
loop_
_entity.id
_entity.type
_entity.pdbx_description
1 polymer ?
#
loop_
_entity_poly.entity_id
_entity_poly.type
_entity_poly.pdbx_seq_one_letter_code
_entity_poly.pdbx_strand_id
1 'polypeptide(L)'
;MTMSPWLAALCLAGPASPAAPVDLEAERAAVQRADSAMSEATARRDLAGFLAFLSEDVWFIPNGAETAVGRDGVARLWAALFQERGPTLTWRPTEPDVASSGDLAYTRGEFESKGTDREGKPSTRTGRYLTVWRKQVDGSWRVAVDTSDPGPPPAGSSGFQATRERGETAKAGDLDYAVGRFEATDADGKPILRRGRYVEVRRRGSDGGWRVVASAAVP
;
A
#
# COMPACT_ATOMS: atom_id res chain seq x y z
N MET A 1 39.93 -18.68 53.87
CA MET A 1 38.88 -17.66 53.60
C MET A 1 38.57 -17.71 52.11
N THR A 2 37.74 -18.70 51.73
CA THR A 2 36.41 -18.57 51.09
C THR A 2 36.45 -18.26 49.58
N MET A 3 36.51 -19.31 48.77
CA MET A 3 36.16 -19.29 47.33
C MET A 3 34.63 -19.31 47.18
N SER A 4 34.06 -18.33 46.49
CA SER A 4 32.65 -18.34 46.07
C SER A 4 32.47 -19.16 44.79
N PRO A 5 31.52 -20.11 44.73
CA PRO A 5 31.15 -20.77 43.49
C PRO A 5 30.13 -19.92 42.72
N TRP A 6 30.41 -19.65 41.45
CA TRP A 6 29.45 -19.07 40.51
C TRP A 6 28.44 -20.15 40.10
N LEU A 7 27.16 -19.91 40.38
CA LEU A 7 26.06 -20.74 39.87
C LEU A 7 25.79 -20.34 38.41
N ALA A 8 26.08 -21.25 37.48
CA ALA A 8 25.61 -21.17 36.10
C ALA A 8 24.10 -21.42 36.08
N ALA A 9 23.32 -20.37 35.80
CA ALA A 9 21.90 -20.50 35.52
C ALA A 9 21.71 -21.12 34.12
N LEU A 10 21.34 -22.40 34.10
CA LEU A 10 20.95 -23.11 32.89
C LEU A 10 19.55 -22.61 32.47
N CYS A 11 19.48 -21.69 31.52
CA CYS A 11 18.21 -21.32 30.87
C CYS A 11 17.67 -22.55 30.12
N LEU A 12 16.71 -23.24 30.72
CA LEU A 12 15.89 -24.24 30.05
C LEU A 12 15.03 -23.51 29.00
N ALA A 13 15.48 -23.52 27.74
CA ALA A 13 14.66 -23.14 26.61
C ALA A 13 13.55 -24.19 26.45
N GLY A 14 12.36 -23.88 26.96
CA GLY A 14 11.17 -24.69 26.73
C GLY A 14 10.81 -24.72 25.23
N PRO A 15 10.18 -25.80 24.74
CA PRO A 15 9.77 -25.88 23.34
C PRO A 15 8.79 -24.73 23.02
N ALA A 16 9.11 -23.94 21.99
CA ALA A 16 8.22 -22.90 21.49
C ALA A 16 6.93 -23.56 21.00
N SER A 17 5.81 -23.26 21.66
CA SER A 17 4.48 -23.68 21.18
C SER A 17 4.28 -23.18 19.75
N PRO A 18 3.76 -23.99 18.82
CA PRO A 18 3.41 -23.52 17.49
C PRO A 18 2.37 -22.39 17.61
N ALA A 19 2.63 -21.28 16.92
CA ALA A 19 1.71 -20.15 16.89
C ALA A 19 0.33 -20.62 16.39
N ALA A 20 -0.73 -20.09 17.01
CA ALA A 20 -2.09 -20.39 16.58
C ALA A 20 -2.28 -20.00 15.09
N PRO A 21 -3.13 -20.74 14.34
CA PRO A 21 -3.46 -20.37 12.96
C PRO A 21 -4.02 -18.95 12.89
N VAL A 22 -3.62 -18.20 11.86
CA VAL A 22 -4.09 -16.84 11.63
C VAL A 22 -5.58 -16.87 11.25
N ASP A 23 -6.40 -16.07 11.94
CA ASP A 23 -7.79 -15.83 11.56
C ASP A 23 -7.84 -14.79 10.43
N LEU A 24 -7.79 -15.27 9.18
CA LEU A 24 -7.75 -14.39 8.01
C LEU A 24 -9.00 -13.52 7.84
N GLU A 25 -10.15 -13.94 8.37
CA GLU A 25 -11.37 -13.14 8.29
C GLU A 25 -11.31 -11.97 9.27
N ALA A 26 -10.85 -12.24 10.50
CA ALA A 26 -10.57 -11.18 11.47
C ALA A 26 -9.51 -10.20 10.95
N GLU A 27 -8.46 -10.69 10.28
CA GLU A 27 -7.42 -9.83 9.70
C GLU A 27 -7.93 -8.98 8.52
N ARG A 28 -8.75 -9.56 7.63
CA ARG A 28 -9.42 -8.81 6.55
C ARG A 28 -10.29 -7.69 7.11
N ALA A 29 -11.07 -7.99 8.14
CA ALA A 29 -11.87 -6.98 8.82
C ALA A 29 -11.00 -5.93 9.54
N ALA A 30 -9.85 -6.32 10.11
CA ALA A 30 -8.93 -5.40 10.79
C ALA A 30 -8.27 -4.41 9.82
N VAL A 31 -7.74 -4.88 8.69
CA VAL A 31 -7.13 -3.97 7.69
C VAL A 31 -8.19 -3.06 7.05
N GLN A 32 -9.40 -3.56 6.80
CA GLN A 32 -10.50 -2.72 6.28
C GLN A 32 -10.91 -1.62 7.27
N ARG A 33 -10.93 -1.91 8.57
CA ARG A 33 -11.16 -0.91 9.62
C ARG A 33 -10.03 0.12 9.69
N ALA A 34 -8.78 -0.32 9.61
CA ALA A 34 -7.62 0.59 9.60
C ALA A 34 -7.69 1.58 8.42
N ASP A 35 -8.01 1.09 7.24
CA ASP A 35 -8.16 1.90 6.03
C ASP A 35 -9.33 2.89 6.14
N SER A 36 -10.49 2.42 6.63
CA SER A 36 -11.63 3.29 6.90
C SER A 36 -11.28 4.39 7.91
N ALA A 37 -10.56 4.06 8.99
CA ALA A 37 -10.13 5.03 9.99
C ALA A 37 -9.12 6.05 9.43
N MET A 38 -8.25 5.65 8.50
CA MET A 38 -7.35 6.55 7.77
C MET A 38 -8.13 7.53 6.88
N SER A 39 -9.19 7.05 6.20
CA SER A 39 -10.12 7.88 5.42
C SER A 39 -10.81 8.92 6.29
N GLU A 40 -11.30 8.49 7.47
CA GLU A 40 -11.94 9.39 8.41
C GLU A 40 -11.00 10.44 8.99
N ALA A 41 -9.75 10.07 9.33
CA ALA A 41 -8.74 11.03 9.78
C ALA A 41 -8.49 12.10 8.70
N THR A 42 -8.42 11.69 7.44
CA THR A 42 -8.30 12.61 6.30
C THR A 42 -9.52 13.51 6.17
N ALA A 43 -10.73 12.96 6.26
CA ALA A 43 -11.98 13.72 6.18
C ALA A 43 -12.10 14.77 7.29
N ARG A 44 -11.57 14.47 8.48
CA ARG A 44 -11.49 15.38 9.64
C ARG A 44 -10.32 16.36 9.57
N ARG A 45 -9.51 16.32 8.50
CA ARG A 45 -8.26 17.07 8.35
C ARG A 45 -7.29 16.88 9.52
N ASP A 46 -7.23 15.66 10.06
CA ASP A 46 -6.26 15.27 11.09
C ASP A 46 -4.99 14.70 10.44
N LEU A 47 -4.02 15.58 10.14
CA LEU A 47 -2.75 15.18 9.52
C LEU A 47 -1.98 14.20 10.40
N ALA A 48 -1.94 14.43 11.71
CA ALA A 48 -1.21 13.57 12.64
C ALA A 48 -1.84 12.16 12.70
N GLY A 49 -3.17 12.09 12.79
CA GLY A 49 -3.93 10.85 12.74
C GLY A 49 -3.74 10.11 11.43
N PHE A 50 -3.74 10.81 10.30
CA PHE A 50 -3.44 10.21 8.98
C PHE A 50 -2.02 9.63 8.92
N LEU A 51 -1.01 10.42 9.30
CA LEU A 51 0.39 9.99 9.25
C LEU A 51 0.68 8.80 10.18
N ALA A 52 -0.10 8.62 11.26
CA ALA A 52 0.01 7.47 12.15
C ALA A 52 -0.32 6.14 11.44
N PHE A 53 -1.09 6.15 10.35
CA PHE A 53 -1.34 4.94 9.56
C PHE A 53 -0.21 4.59 8.60
N LEU A 54 0.77 5.46 8.40
CA LEU A 54 1.83 5.23 7.42
C LEU A 54 3.02 4.52 8.07
N SER A 55 3.68 3.62 7.34
CA SER A 55 4.99 3.12 7.73
C SER A 55 6.06 4.21 7.55
N GLU A 56 7.21 4.06 8.22
CA GLU A 56 8.27 5.06 8.18
C GLU A 56 8.89 5.20 6.78
N ASP A 57 8.93 4.08 6.06
CA ASP A 57 9.42 3.86 4.69
C ASP A 57 8.29 3.82 3.64
N VAL A 58 7.12 4.41 3.93
CA VAL A 58 5.97 4.41 3.03
C VAL A 58 6.31 4.97 1.64
N TRP A 59 5.76 4.34 0.60
CA TRP A 59 5.76 4.85 -0.77
C TRP A 59 4.39 5.36 -1.17
N PHE A 60 4.25 6.67 -1.41
CA PHE A 60 3.03 7.27 -1.90
C PHE A 60 3.20 7.67 -3.37
N ILE A 61 2.46 7.03 -4.26
CA ILE A 61 2.65 7.13 -5.71
C ILE A 61 1.39 7.79 -6.33
N PRO A 62 1.32 9.13 -6.34
CA PRO A 62 0.19 9.83 -6.94
C PRO A 62 0.24 9.74 -8.47
N ASN A 63 -0.93 9.79 -9.11
CA ASN A 63 -1.02 9.97 -10.56
C ASN A 63 -0.71 11.42 -10.95
N GLY A 64 0.34 11.62 -11.75
CA GLY A 64 0.70 12.93 -12.29
C GLY A 64 1.50 13.82 -11.36
N ALA A 65 2.08 13.28 -10.28
CA ALA A 65 2.99 13.99 -9.39
C ALA A 65 4.17 13.09 -8.96
N GLU A 66 5.20 13.70 -8.37
CA GLU A 66 6.36 12.95 -7.90
C GLU A 66 5.99 11.99 -6.76
N THR A 67 6.63 10.82 -6.75
CA THR A 67 6.51 9.85 -5.66
C THR A 67 7.04 10.43 -4.36
N ALA A 68 6.23 10.41 -3.31
CA ALA A 68 6.66 10.77 -1.97
C ALA A 68 7.11 9.50 -1.22
N VAL A 69 8.27 9.58 -0.57
CA VAL A 69 8.82 8.49 0.25
C VAL A 69 8.93 8.95 1.70
N GLY A 70 8.52 8.08 2.61
CA GLY A 70 8.49 8.28 4.05
C GLY A 70 7.44 9.29 4.52
N ARG A 71 7.14 9.27 5.82
CA ARG A 71 6.07 10.09 6.41
C ARG A 71 6.22 11.58 6.11
N ASP A 72 7.44 12.10 6.18
CA ASP A 72 7.71 13.53 5.92
C ASP A 72 7.47 13.91 4.46
N GLY A 73 7.82 13.01 3.52
CA GLY A 73 7.53 13.20 2.10
C GLY A 73 6.02 13.27 1.86
N VAL A 74 5.28 12.34 2.47
CA VAL A 74 3.81 12.30 2.34
C VAL A 74 3.16 13.51 3.00
N ALA A 75 3.63 13.93 4.18
CA ALA A 75 3.13 15.13 4.86
C ALA A 75 3.26 16.38 3.99
N ARG A 76 4.38 16.54 3.26
CA ARG A 76 4.58 17.64 2.31
C ARG A 76 3.64 17.53 1.10
N LEU A 77 3.52 16.34 0.52
CA LEU A 77 2.64 16.08 -0.63
C LEU A 77 1.17 16.38 -0.29
N TRP A 78 0.74 16.03 0.92
CA TRP A 78 -0.65 16.13 1.37
C TRP A 78 -0.98 17.43 2.11
N ALA A 79 -0.02 18.33 2.32
CA ALA A 79 -0.19 19.51 3.17
C ALA A 79 -1.43 20.35 2.80
N ALA A 80 -1.69 20.55 1.51
CA ALA A 80 -2.86 21.31 1.05
C ALA A 80 -4.20 20.64 1.41
N LEU A 81 -4.26 19.31 1.39
CA LEU A 81 -5.47 18.54 1.74
C LEU A 81 -5.85 18.72 3.22
N PHE A 82 -4.89 19.05 4.08
CA PHE A 82 -5.13 19.23 5.51
C PHE A 82 -5.35 20.69 5.93
N GLN A 83 -5.32 21.65 4.98
CA GLN A 83 -5.68 23.05 5.25
C GLN A 83 -7.19 23.24 5.31
N GLU A 84 -7.67 24.18 6.14
CA GLU A 84 -9.12 24.45 6.32
C GLU A 84 -9.88 24.66 4.99
N ARG A 85 -9.28 25.43 4.07
CA ARG A 85 -9.81 25.73 2.72
C ARG A 85 -9.22 24.85 1.61
N GLY A 86 -8.52 23.79 1.99
CA GLY A 86 -7.95 22.83 1.06
C GLY A 86 -9.01 21.97 0.37
N PRO A 87 -8.64 21.19 -0.66
CA PRO A 87 -9.51 20.16 -1.21
C PRO A 87 -9.93 19.15 -0.14
N THR A 88 -10.96 18.36 -0.42
CA THR A 88 -11.37 17.21 0.39
C THR A 88 -11.06 15.92 -0.35
N LEU A 89 -10.84 14.86 0.40
CA LEU A 89 -10.67 13.51 -0.11
C LEU A 89 -11.31 12.55 0.89
N THR A 90 -12.13 11.65 0.37
CA THR A 90 -12.72 10.54 1.11
C THR A 90 -12.62 9.29 0.27
N TRP A 91 -12.39 8.15 0.89
CA TRP A 91 -12.42 6.86 0.21
C TRP A 91 -13.07 5.79 1.07
N ARG A 92 -13.43 4.68 0.42
CA ARG A 92 -14.08 3.53 1.07
C ARG A 92 -13.44 2.22 0.60
N PRO A 93 -12.83 1.42 1.50
CA PRO A 93 -12.32 0.09 1.16
C PRO A 93 -13.47 -0.90 0.93
N THR A 94 -13.42 -1.60 -0.20
CA THR A 94 -14.43 -2.60 -0.60
C THR A 94 -13.85 -3.99 -0.78
N GLU A 95 -12.54 -4.10 -1.01
CA GLU A 95 -11.88 -5.37 -1.34
C GLU A 95 -10.60 -5.56 -0.50
N PRO A 96 -10.73 -5.84 0.81
CA PRO A 96 -9.58 -6.19 1.63
C PRO A 96 -9.15 -7.64 1.38
N ASP A 97 -7.84 -7.88 1.34
CA ASP A 97 -7.30 -9.22 1.33
C ASP A 97 -5.96 -9.30 2.07
N VAL A 98 -5.68 -10.46 2.66
CA VAL A 98 -4.56 -10.68 3.59
C VAL A 98 -3.80 -11.94 3.20
N ALA A 99 -2.50 -11.89 3.41
CA ALA A 99 -1.60 -13.03 3.26
C ALA A 99 -1.95 -14.14 4.25
N SER A 100 -1.66 -15.38 3.89
CA SER A 100 -1.78 -16.54 4.79
C SER A 100 -0.95 -16.40 6.07
N SER A 101 0.09 -15.56 6.04
CA SER A 101 0.90 -15.20 7.22
C SER A 101 0.23 -14.21 8.17
N GLY A 102 -0.76 -13.44 7.73
CA GLY A 102 -1.35 -12.35 8.51
C GLY A 102 -0.55 -11.05 8.55
N ASP A 103 0.65 -11.00 7.94
CA ASP A 103 1.58 -9.87 8.10
C ASP A 103 1.55 -8.86 6.96
N LEU A 104 0.95 -9.22 5.82
CA LEU A 104 0.84 -8.39 4.63
C LEU A 104 -0.60 -8.41 4.13
N ALA A 105 -1.10 -7.26 3.72
CA ALA A 105 -2.45 -7.11 3.19
C ALA A 105 -2.49 -6.08 2.08
N TYR A 106 -3.58 -6.07 1.31
CA TYR A 106 -3.91 -4.95 0.45
C TYR A 106 -5.40 -4.61 0.56
N THR A 107 -5.73 -3.37 0.25
CA THR A 107 -7.10 -2.89 0.10
C THR A 107 -7.25 -2.20 -1.25
N ARG A 108 -8.43 -2.36 -1.83
CA ARG A 108 -8.91 -1.54 -2.95
C ARG A 108 -10.26 -0.94 -2.60
N GLY A 109 -10.55 0.16 -3.25
CA GLY A 109 -11.84 0.81 -3.13
C GLY A 109 -11.93 2.04 -4.02
N GLU A 110 -12.98 2.82 -3.79
CA GLU A 110 -13.26 4.04 -4.52
C GLU A 110 -12.92 5.25 -3.65
N PHE A 111 -12.43 6.31 -4.30
CA PHE A 111 -12.21 7.61 -3.69
C PHE A 111 -13.01 8.68 -4.43
N GLU A 112 -13.37 9.73 -3.69
CA GLU A 112 -13.89 10.99 -4.19
C GLU A 112 -13.02 12.13 -3.65
N SER A 113 -12.57 13.00 -4.55
CA SER A 113 -11.91 14.25 -4.20
C SER A 113 -12.73 15.43 -4.72
N LYS A 114 -12.89 16.45 -3.87
CA LYS A 114 -13.52 17.72 -4.25
C LYS A 114 -12.55 18.86 -4.04
N GLY A 115 -12.56 19.83 -4.94
CA GLY A 115 -11.69 20.99 -4.88
C GLY A 115 -12.10 22.02 -5.91
N THR A 116 -11.14 22.81 -6.37
CA THR A 116 -11.33 23.77 -7.46
C THR A 116 -10.43 23.42 -8.63
N ASP A 117 -10.94 23.62 -9.85
CA ASP A 117 -10.14 23.54 -11.06
C ASP A 117 -9.22 24.77 -11.24
N ARG A 118 -8.53 24.84 -12.38
CA ARG A 118 -7.62 25.95 -12.71
C ARG A 118 -8.33 27.28 -12.92
N GLU A 119 -9.64 27.27 -13.16
CA GLU A 119 -10.49 28.45 -13.34
C GLU A 119 -11.17 28.88 -12.03
N GLY A 120 -10.89 28.18 -10.92
CA GLY A 120 -11.48 28.44 -9.61
C GLY A 120 -12.89 27.88 -9.44
N LYS A 121 -13.37 27.04 -10.37
CA LYS A 121 -14.72 26.45 -10.31
C LYS A 121 -14.69 25.15 -9.49
N PRO A 122 -15.77 24.81 -8.77
CA PRO A 122 -15.87 23.54 -8.07
C PRO A 122 -15.66 22.35 -9.02
N SER A 123 -14.84 21.40 -8.59
CA SER A 123 -14.53 20.18 -9.34
C SER A 123 -14.60 18.96 -8.43
N THR A 124 -15.18 17.87 -8.94
CA THR A 124 -15.21 16.55 -8.28
C THR A 124 -14.46 15.55 -9.16
N ARG A 125 -13.59 14.75 -8.55
CA ARG A 125 -12.89 13.64 -9.20
C ARG A 125 -13.17 12.35 -8.43
N THR A 126 -13.62 11.33 -9.12
CA THR A 126 -13.73 9.97 -8.56
C THR A 126 -12.67 9.05 -9.19
N GLY A 127 -12.35 7.97 -8.50
CA GLY A 127 -11.42 6.96 -9.01
C GLY A 127 -11.28 5.80 -8.04
N ARG A 128 -10.34 4.90 -8.33
CA ARG A 128 -9.99 3.78 -7.45
C ARG A 128 -8.60 3.96 -6.86
N TYR A 129 -8.32 3.23 -5.80
CA TYR A 129 -7.00 3.16 -5.18
C TYR A 129 -6.58 1.72 -4.91
N LEU A 130 -5.27 1.54 -4.68
CA LEU A 130 -4.66 0.33 -4.18
C LEU A 130 -3.69 0.72 -3.06
N THR A 131 -3.95 0.20 -1.86
CA THR A 131 -3.09 0.40 -0.69
C THR A 131 -2.55 -0.95 -0.23
N VAL A 132 -1.24 -1.05 -0.01
CA VAL A 132 -0.56 -2.21 0.57
C VAL A 132 -0.22 -1.91 2.02
N TRP A 133 -0.56 -2.83 2.91
CA TRP A 133 -0.42 -2.69 4.35
C TRP A 133 0.53 -3.75 4.91
N ARG A 134 1.39 -3.35 5.83
CA ARG A 134 2.23 -4.25 6.65
C ARG A 134 1.76 -4.21 8.10
N LYS A 135 1.56 -5.38 8.68
CA LYS A 135 1.28 -5.51 10.10
C LYS A 135 2.56 -5.29 10.89
N GLN A 136 2.49 -4.47 11.92
CA GLN A 136 3.61 -4.21 12.83
C GLN A 136 3.62 -5.23 13.95
N VAL A 137 4.74 -5.29 14.69
CA VAL A 137 4.90 -6.20 15.84
C VAL A 137 3.85 -5.94 16.93
N ASP A 138 3.38 -4.70 17.06
CA ASP A 138 2.31 -4.32 17.99
C ASP A 138 0.89 -4.70 17.50
N GLY A 139 0.79 -5.33 16.33
CA GLY A 139 -0.45 -5.74 15.70
C GLY A 139 -1.16 -4.65 14.88
N SER A 140 -0.64 -3.42 14.87
CA SER A 140 -1.20 -2.33 14.07
C SER A 140 -0.89 -2.50 12.57
N TRP A 141 -1.83 -2.09 11.72
CA TRP A 141 -1.61 -2.03 10.27
C TRP A 141 -1.02 -0.68 9.88
N ARG A 142 0.04 -0.70 9.06
CA ARG A 142 0.66 0.50 8.49
C ARG A 142 0.77 0.40 6.98
N VAL A 143 0.44 1.49 6.28
CA VAL A 143 0.58 1.61 4.83
C VAL A 143 2.04 1.54 4.45
N ALA A 144 2.39 0.55 3.63
CA ALA A 144 3.69 0.40 2.99
C ALA A 144 3.72 1.09 1.63
N VAL A 145 2.64 0.98 0.86
CA VAL A 145 2.51 1.58 -0.46
C VAL A 145 1.08 2.07 -0.65
N ASP A 146 0.90 3.25 -1.23
CA ASP A 146 -0.39 3.74 -1.71
C ASP A 146 -0.28 4.28 -3.12
N THR A 147 -1.28 4.00 -3.95
CA THR A 147 -1.38 4.55 -5.30
C THR A 147 -2.83 4.66 -5.73
N SER A 148 -3.12 5.64 -6.59
CA SER A 148 -4.35 5.58 -7.37
C SER A 148 -4.30 4.38 -8.33
N ASP A 149 -5.44 3.74 -8.53
CA ASP A 149 -5.66 2.67 -9.49
C ASP A 149 -6.55 3.22 -10.61
N PRO A 150 -6.02 3.51 -11.81
CA PRO A 150 -6.83 3.97 -12.93
C PRO A 150 -7.76 2.88 -13.49
N GLY A 151 -7.72 1.65 -12.94
CA GLY A 151 -8.37 0.47 -13.47
C GLY A 151 -7.49 -0.25 -14.51
N PRO A 152 -7.93 -1.42 -15.00
CA PRO A 152 -7.27 -2.06 -16.11
C PRO A 152 -7.23 -1.12 -17.33
N PRO A 153 -6.18 -1.17 -18.16
CA PRO A 153 -6.17 -0.46 -19.43
C PRO A 153 -7.44 -0.76 -20.25
N PRO A 154 -7.95 0.19 -21.06
CA PRO A 154 -9.14 -0.06 -21.89
C PRO A 154 -9.00 -1.35 -22.69
N ALA A 155 -10.05 -2.18 -22.74
CA ALA A 155 -10.05 -3.38 -23.57
C ALA A 155 -9.73 -2.99 -25.04
N GLY A 156 -8.54 -3.35 -25.52
CA GLY A 156 -8.02 -2.91 -26.82
C GLY A 156 -6.67 -2.19 -26.77
N SER A 157 -6.14 -1.84 -25.59
CA SER A 157 -4.75 -1.36 -25.45
C SER A 157 -3.72 -2.52 -25.46
N SER A 158 -3.94 -3.51 -26.32
CA SER A 158 -3.04 -4.64 -26.58
C SER A 158 -1.84 -4.28 -27.46
N GLY A 159 -1.77 -3.02 -27.93
CA GLY A 159 -0.70 -2.51 -28.80
C GLY A 159 0.51 -1.88 -28.10
N PHE A 160 0.51 -1.79 -26.77
CA PHE A 160 1.64 -1.27 -26.00
C PHE A 160 2.30 -2.39 -25.20
N GLN A 161 3.58 -2.63 -25.48
CA GLN A 161 4.41 -3.42 -24.57
C GLN A 161 4.94 -2.48 -23.49
N ALA A 162 5.03 -2.96 -22.25
CA ALA A 162 5.65 -2.22 -21.18
C ALA A 162 6.84 -3.02 -20.67
N THR A 163 8.05 -2.49 -20.85
CA THR A 163 9.21 -3.05 -20.14
C THR A 163 9.02 -2.70 -18.67
N ARG A 164 8.88 -3.74 -17.83
CA ARG A 164 8.69 -3.58 -16.39
C ARG A 164 9.97 -3.96 -15.67
N GLU A 165 10.50 -3.01 -14.92
CA GLU A 165 11.57 -3.26 -13.96
C GLU A 165 10.96 -3.36 -12.57
N ARG A 166 11.03 -4.56 -11.96
CA ARG A 166 10.51 -4.80 -10.62
C ARG A 166 11.54 -4.27 -9.61
N GLY A 167 11.17 -3.22 -8.88
CA GLY A 167 12.03 -2.53 -7.92
C GLY A 167 11.88 -3.10 -6.51
N GLU A 168 11.50 -2.25 -5.55
CA GLU A 168 11.34 -2.63 -4.14
C GLU A 168 10.23 -3.66 -3.97
N THR A 169 10.47 -4.69 -3.14
CA THR A 169 9.54 -5.81 -2.96
C THR A 169 9.47 -6.24 -1.50
N ALA A 170 8.29 -6.67 -1.05
CA ALA A 170 8.18 -7.48 0.17
C ALA A 170 7.27 -8.69 -0.09
N LYS A 171 7.43 -9.73 0.75
CA LYS A 171 6.68 -10.98 0.70
C LYS A 171 6.33 -11.43 2.10
N ALA A 172 5.10 -11.90 2.30
CA ALA A 172 4.71 -12.58 3.53
C ALA A 172 3.75 -13.71 3.18
N GLY A 173 4.07 -14.94 3.60
CA GLY A 173 3.28 -16.13 3.26
C GLY A 173 3.07 -16.28 1.75
N ASP A 174 1.81 -16.27 1.33
CA ASP A 174 1.38 -16.40 -0.06
C ASP A 174 1.16 -15.07 -0.79
N LEU A 175 1.42 -13.91 -0.18
CA LEU A 175 1.37 -12.62 -0.87
C LEU A 175 2.77 -12.01 -1.05
N ASP A 176 2.95 -11.30 -2.16
CA ASP A 176 4.04 -10.36 -2.35
C ASP A 176 3.57 -9.09 -3.02
N TYR A 177 4.32 -8.01 -2.84
CA TYR A 177 4.14 -6.80 -3.63
C TYR A 177 5.46 -6.33 -4.23
N ALA A 178 5.35 -5.50 -5.25
CA ALA A 178 6.46 -4.73 -5.78
C ALA A 178 6.05 -3.32 -6.19
N VAL A 179 6.97 -2.38 -5.98
CA VAL A 179 6.97 -1.08 -6.63
C VAL A 179 8.00 -1.12 -7.74
N GLY A 180 7.56 -1.01 -8.99
CA GLY A 180 8.42 -1.04 -10.15
C GLY A 180 8.30 0.19 -11.03
N ARG A 181 9.10 0.22 -12.09
CA ARG A 181 9.04 1.22 -13.16
C ARG A 181 8.54 0.55 -14.43
N PHE A 182 7.81 1.31 -15.23
CA PHE A 182 7.46 0.89 -16.58
C PHE A 182 7.88 1.94 -17.60
N GLU A 183 8.28 1.46 -18.77
CA GLU A 183 8.40 2.26 -19.99
C GLU A 183 7.50 1.63 -21.05
N ALA A 184 6.53 2.40 -21.54
CA ALA A 184 5.67 1.96 -22.64
C ALA A 184 6.41 2.11 -23.96
N THR A 185 6.31 1.07 -24.78
CA THR A 185 6.80 1.04 -26.16
C THR A 185 5.63 0.84 -27.13
N ASP A 186 5.80 1.27 -28.37
CA ASP A 186 4.91 0.87 -29.46
C ASP A 186 5.07 -0.63 -29.79
N ALA A 187 4.31 -1.10 -30.78
CA ALA A 187 4.34 -2.49 -31.24
C ALA A 187 5.71 -2.91 -31.82
N ASP A 188 6.55 -1.95 -32.23
CA ASP A 188 7.90 -2.16 -32.76
C ASP A 188 8.98 -2.05 -31.66
N GLY A 189 8.58 -1.88 -30.40
CA GLY A 189 9.49 -1.77 -29.27
C GLY A 189 10.14 -0.39 -29.11
N LYS A 190 9.69 0.64 -29.84
CA LYS A 190 10.20 2.00 -29.66
C LYS A 190 9.52 2.69 -28.47
N PRO A 191 10.27 3.36 -27.58
CA PRO A 191 9.69 4.09 -26.46
C PRO A 191 8.71 5.16 -26.91
N ILE A 192 7.49 5.16 -26.37
CA ILE A 192 6.43 6.14 -26.70
C ILE A 192 6.25 7.22 -25.64
N LEU A 193 7.31 7.53 -24.88
CA LEU A 193 7.34 8.60 -23.87
C LEU A 193 6.30 8.48 -22.73
N ARG A 194 5.68 7.30 -22.53
CA ARG A 194 4.92 7.01 -21.31
C ARG A 194 5.77 6.13 -20.39
N ARG A 195 6.45 6.77 -19.45
CA ARG A 195 7.12 6.13 -18.32
C ARG A 195 6.34 6.39 -17.04
N GLY A 196 6.52 5.54 -16.05
CA GLY A 196 5.86 5.73 -14.75
C GLY A 196 6.24 4.67 -13.74
N ARG A 197 5.46 4.60 -12.67
CA ARG A 197 5.57 3.56 -11.65
C ARG A 197 4.38 2.64 -11.68
N TYR A 198 4.59 1.41 -11.26
CA TYR A 198 3.52 0.46 -11.02
C TYR A 198 3.66 -0.17 -9.64
N VAL A 199 2.52 -0.50 -9.05
CA VAL A 199 2.41 -1.37 -7.89
C VAL A 199 1.77 -2.67 -8.37
N GLU A 200 2.36 -3.79 -7.99
CA GLU A 200 1.83 -5.12 -8.32
C GLU A 200 1.81 -5.96 -7.05
N VAL A 201 0.66 -6.53 -6.74
CA VAL A 201 0.47 -7.52 -5.67
C VAL A 201 0.21 -8.87 -6.33
N ARG A 202 0.96 -9.89 -5.91
CA ARG A 202 0.79 -11.26 -6.40
C ARG A 202 0.43 -12.19 -5.26
N ARG A 203 -0.33 -13.23 -5.60
CA ARG A 203 -0.64 -14.35 -4.72
C ARG A 203 -0.04 -15.64 -5.26
N ARG A 204 0.49 -16.47 -4.37
CA ARG A 204 0.98 -17.82 -4.68
C ARG A 204 -0.19 -18.80 -4.63
N GLY A 205 -0.44 -19.49 -5.73
CA GLY A 205 -1.44 -20.56 -5.80
C GLY A 205 -0.96 -21.84 -5.12
N SER A 206 -1.88 -22.80 -4.95
CA SER A 206 -1.57 -24.16 -4.46
C SER A 206 -0.63 -24.93 -5.39
N ASP A 207 -0.58 -24.55 -6.67
CA ASP A 207 0.39 -25.04 -7.67
C ASP A 207 1.79 -24.43 -7.50
N GLY A 208 1.98 -23.55 -6.51
CA GLY A 208 3.23 -22.87 -6.22
C GLY A 208 3.52 -21.67 -7.14
N GLY A 209 2.67 -21.40 -8.14
CA GLY A 209 2.83 -20.30 -9.10
C GLY A 209 2.32 -18.96 -8.58
N TRP A 210 3.02 -17.87 -8.93
CA TRP A 210 2.62 -16.51 -8.57
C TRP A 210 1.73 -15.89 -9.65
N ARG A 211 0.60 -15.31 -9.24
CA ARG A 211 -0.34 -14.62 -10.13
C ARG A 211 -0.64 -13.23 -9.60
N VAL A 212 -0.74 -12.25 -10.49
CA VAL A 212 -1.14 -10.88 -10.12
C VAL A 212 -2.60 -10.90 -9.65
N VAL A 213 -2.85 -10.37 -8.45
CA VAL A 213 -4.20 -10.25 -7.85
C VAL A 213 -4.65 -8.79 -7.72
N ALA A 214 -3.69 -7.86 -7.68
CA ALA A 214 -3.95 -6.44 -7.81
C ALA A 214 -2.78 -5.75 -8.52
N SER A 215 -3.06 -4.74 -9.32
CA SER A 215 -2.02 -3.90 -9.91
C SER A 215 -2.57 -2.52 -10.21
N ALA A 216 -1.73 -1.51 -10.07
CA ALA A 216 -1.99 -0.15 -10.50
C ALA A 216 -0.73 0.39 -11.18
N ALA A 217 -0.91 1.20 -12.23
CA ALA A 217 0.19 1.85 -12.92
C ALA A 217 -0.16 3.32 -13.15
N VAL A 218 0.75 4.21 -12.78
CA VAL A 218 0.58 5.66 -12.92
C VAL A 218 1.79 6.28 -13.61
N PRO A 219 1.57 7.19 -14.59
CA PRO A 219 2.63 7.93 -15.26
C PRO A 219 3.29 8.96 -14.35
#